data_AF-A0A525K4U3-F1
#
_entry.id   AF-A0A525K4U3-F1
#
_cell.length_a   1.000
_cell.length_b   1.000
_cell.length_c   1.000
_cell.angle_alpha   90.00
_cell.angle_beta   90.00
_cell.angle_gamma   90.00
#
_symmetry.space_group_name_H-M   'P 1'
#
loop_
_entity.id
_entity.type
_entity.pdbx_description
1 polymer ?
#
loop_
_entity_poly.entity_id
_entity_poly.type
_entity_poly.pdbx_seq_one_letter_code
_entity_poly.pdbx_strand_id
1 'polypeptide(L)'
;MLAAITLTVGFLYEGRGSYRYLTPLIWWPVIFGAAAVTAVLFTRYRGVLALFSWSSVAVPVALILHTGVAPNGSLWNINDSTCVSDLGLRDGLAGFWQARRIEVMSDWKYQIDPITPDGKALFWGNDLARYRESRFDLSRRPAYRFVVMTDLDPQSIIDQFGEPNEKRSCGLRSVWVYDQDIVVR
;
A
#
# COMPACT_ATOMS: atom_id res chain seq x y z
N MET A 1 -28.82 3.80 17.41
CA MET A 1 -28.15 5.08 17.05
C MET A 1 -26.68 4.94 16.67
N LEU A 2 -25.86 4.09 17.33
CA LEU A 2 -24.45 3.91 16.94
C LEU A 2 -24.23 3.39 15.50
N ALA A 3 -25.09 2.50 15.00
CA ALA A 3 -24.99 1.95 13.64
C ALA A 3 -25.20 2.98 12.52
N ALA A 4 -25.90 4.09 12.80
CA ALA A 4 -26.13 5.14 11.82
C ALA A 4 -24.90 6.06 11.69
N ILE A 5 -24.13 6.25 12.76
CA ILE A 5 -22.97 7.15 12.79
C ILE A 5 -21.78 6.54 12.04
N THR A 6 -21.54 5.22 12.15
CA THR A 6 -20.45 4.53 11.45
C THR A 6 -20.62 4.50 9.93
N LEU A 7 -21.85 4.44 9.43
CA LEU A 7 -22.13 4.49 7.99
C LEU A 7 -21.83 5.87 7.38
N THR A 8 -22.17 6.97 8.07
CA THR A 8 -21.93 8.34 7.57
C THR A 8 -20.44 8.71 7.48
N VAL A 9 -19.60 8.23 8.40
CA VAL A 9 -18.16 8.59 8.40
C VAL A 9 -17.40 7.90 7.26
N GLY A 10 -17.87 6.73 6.80
CA GLY A 10 -17.31 6.05 5.63
C GLY A 10 -17.48 6.81 4.31
N PHE A 11 -18.53 7.65 4.20
CA PHE A 11 -18.80 8.47 3.00
C PHE A 11 -18.12 9.84 3.01
N LEU A 12 -17.72 10.35 4.17
CA LEU A 12 -17.10 11.67 4.33
C LEU A 12 -15.57 11.66 4.18
N TYR A 13 -14.94 10.47 4.12
CA TYR A 13 -13.50 10.37 3.93
C TYR A 13 -13.14 10.31 2.44
N GLU A 14 -12.53 11.40 1.97
CA GLU A 14 -12.27 11.77 0.57
C GLU A 14 -11.33 10.83 -0.22
N GLY A 15 -10.82 9.75 0.39
CA GLY A 15 -9.88 8.83 -0.25
C GLY A 15 -10.20 7.37 0.01
N ARG A 16 -10.18 6.54 -1.05
CA ARG A 16 -10.25 5.07 -0.97
C ARG A 16 -9.22 4.47 -0.01
N GLY A 17 -8.13 5.16 0.33
CA GLY A 17 -7.17 4.68 1.31
C GLY A 17 -7.58 4.88 2.78
N SER A 18 -8.52 5.78 3.06
CA SER A 18 -8.75 6.30 4.41
C SER A 18 -9.76 5.48 5.23
N TYR A 19 -10.57 4.63 4.59
CA TYR A 19 -11.49 3.71 5.29
C TYR A 19 -10.75 2.77 6.25
N ARG A 20 -9.44 2.54 6.03
CA ARG A 20 -8.60 1.73 6.92
C ARG A 20 -8.55 2.26 8.37
N TYR A 21 -8.74 3.57 8.54
CA TYR A 21 -8.72 4.19 9.87
C TYR A 21 -10.04 3.96 10.61
N LEU A 22 -11.10 3.59 9.89
CA LEU A 22 -12.41 3.23 10.44
C LEU A 22 -12.57 1.72 10.65
N THR A 23 -11.74 0.87 10.02
CA THR A 23 -11.75 -0.58 10.22
C THR A 23 -11.73 -0.94 11.71
N PRO A 24 -10.93 -0.29 12.58
CA PRO A 24 -11.01 -0.58 14.00
C PRO A 24 -12.39 -0.32 14.63
N LEU A 25 -13.01 0.82 14.31
CA LEU A 25 -14.34 1.17 14.83
C LEU A 25 -15.43 0.22 14.33
N ILE A 26 -15.24 -0.39 13.16
CA ILE A 26 -16.19 -1.36 12.59
C ILE A 26 -15.97 -2.75 13.19
N TRP A 27 -14.73 -3.23 13.23
CA TRP A 27 -14.43 -4.62 13.58
C TRP A 27 -14.30 -4.87 15.09
N TRP A 28 -13.77 -3.92 15.87
CA TRP A 28 -13.58 -4.17 17.30
C TRP A 28 -14.87 -4.39 18.07
N PRO A 29 -15.98 -3.65 17.82
CA PRO A 29 -17.26 -3.95 18.46
C PRO A 29 -17.78 -5.35 18.11
N VAL A 30 -17.58 -5.81 16.87
CA VAL A 30 -17.96 -7.17 16.44
C VAL A 30 -17.12 -8.22 17.16
N ILE A 31 -15.80 -8.01 17.24
CA ILE A 31 -14.87 -8.89 17.94
C ILE A 31 -15.22 -8.98 19.43
N PHE A 32 -15.42 -7.84 20.10
CA PHE A 32 -15.78 -7.82 21.51
C PHE A 32 -17.18 -8.38 21.78
N GLY A 33 -18.15 -8.11 20.90
CA GLY A 33 -19.48 -8.69 20.97
C GLY A 33 -19.45 -10.21 20.86
N ALA A 34 -18.71 -10.74 19.88
CA ALA A 34 -18.52 -12.18 19.71
C ALA A 34 -17.81 -12.80 20.92
N ALA A 35 -16.77 -12.14 21.45
CA ALA A 35 -16.07 -12.60 22.65
C ALA A 35 -17.00 -12.62 23.88
N ALA A 36 -17.82 -11.59 24.07
CA ALA A 36 -18.79 -11.51 25.18
C ALA A 36 -19.86 -12.60 25.08
N VAL A 37 -20.44 -12.81 23.90
CA VAL A 37 -21.41 -13.90 23.65
C VAL A 37 -20.78 -15.26 23.92
N THR A 38 -19.54 -15.48 23.45
CA THR A 38 -18.81 -16.72 23.68
C THR A 38 -18.53 -16.95 25.17
N ALA A 39 -18.16 -15.88 25.89
CA ALA A 39 -17.90 -15.93 27.31
C ALA A 39 -19.16 -16.28 28.13
N VAL A 40 -20.35 -15.83 27.70
CA VAL A 40 -21.62 -16.09 28.39
C VAL A 40 -22.19 -17.47 28.05
N LEU A 41 -22.19 -17.87 26.77
CA LEU A 41 -22.87 -19.09 26.31
C LEU A 41 -22.05 -20.37 26.51
N PHE A 42 -20.72 -20.29 26.59
CA PHE A 42 -19.85 -21.48 26.57
C PHE A 42 -18.96 -21.61 27.80
N THR A 43 -19.45 -21.23 28.99
CA THR A 43 -18.72 -21.32 30.27
C THR A 43 -18.10 -22.69 30.54
N ARG A 44 -18.72 -23.79 30.08
CA ARG A 44 -18.23 -25.17 30.21
C ARG A 44 -17.10 -25.55 29.24
N TYR A 45 -16.94 -24.86 28.11
CA TYR A 45 -15.98 -25.20 27.05
C TYR A 45 -15.00 -24.06 26.71
N ARG A 46 -14.88 -23.06 27.58
CA ARG A 46 -14.05 -21.85 27.38
C ARG A 46 -12.62 -22.16 26.93
N GLY A 47 -11.98 -23.18 27.48
CA GLY A 47 -10.60 -23.56 27.11
C GLY A 47 -10.47 -24.10 25.67
N VAL A 48 -11.44 -24.90 25.20
CA VAL A 48 -11.42 -25.49 23.86
C VAL A 48 -11.74 -24.45 22.79
N LEU A 49 -12.72 -23.57 23.06
CA LEU A 49 -13.05 -22.48 22.14
C LEU A 49 -11.94 -21.42 22.04
N ALA A 50 -11.27 -21.12 23.15
CA ALA A 50 -10.09 -20.27 23.13
C ALA A 50 -9.00 -20.89 22.23
N LEU A 51 -8.65 -22.16 22.42
CA LEU A 51 -7.65 -22.84 21.58
C LEU A 51 -7.99 -22.84 20.08
N PHE A 52 -9.26 -23.04 19.70
CA PHE A 52 -9.71 -22.97 18.30
C PHE A 52 -9.69 -21.55 17.72
N SER A 53 -10.06 -20.55 18.51
CA SER A 53 -10.01 -19.14 18.08
C SER A 53 -8.58 -18.63 17.88
N TRP A 54 -7.64 -19.06 18.71
CA TRP A 54 -6.22 -18.71 18.55
C TRP A 54 -5.59 -19.44 17.36
N SER A 55 -5.91 -20.71 17.15
CA SER A 55 -5.35 -21.48 16.01
C SER A 55 -5.88 -21.00 14.66
N SER A 56 -7.15 -20.59 14.57
CA SER A 56 -7.72 -20.01 13.33
C SER A 56 -7.10 -18.68 12.90
N VAL A 57 -6.45 -17.92 13.80
CA VAL A 57 -5.68 -16.72 13.45
C VAL A 57 -4.19 -17.01 13.29
N ALA A 58 -3.62 -17.81 14.19
CA ALA A 58 -2.20 -18.12 14.19
C ALA A 58 -1.78 -18.96 12.97
N VAL A 59 -2.60 -19.91 12.53
CA VAL A 59 -2.27 -20.78 11.39
C VAL A 59 -2.19 -20.00 10.08
N PRO A 60 -3.17 -19.16 9.70
CA PRO A 60 -3.05 -18.32 8.49
C PRO A 60 -1.86 -17.36 8.55
N VAL A 61 -1.61 -16.73 9.70
CA VAL A 61 -0.48 -15.82 9.87
C VAL A 61 0.85 -16.57 9.72
N ALA A 62 1.00 -17.73 10.36
CA ALA A 62 2.18 -18.57 10.21
C ALA A 62 2.35 -19.08 8.77
N LEU A 63 1.26 -19.46 8.09
CA LEU A 63 1.32 -19.88 6.68
C LEU A 63 1.78 -18.73 5.78
N ILE A 64 1.26 -17.52 5.98
CA ILE A 64 1.66 -16.33 5.21
C ILE A 64 3.14 -16.03 5.44
N LEU A 65 3.60 -16.08 6.71
CA LEU A 65 5.00 -15.83 7.07
C LEU A 65 5.96 -16.91 6.52
N HIS A 66 5.53 -18.17 6.49
CA HIS A 66 6.42 -19.29 6.17
C HIS A 66 6.40 -19.71 4.70
N THR A 67 5.26 -19.57 4.02
CA THR A 67 5.14 -19.93 2.60
C THR A 67 5.41 -18.76 1.67
N GLY A 68 5.37 -17.52 2.16
CA GLY A 68 5.46 -16.31 1.33
C GLY A 68 4.28 -16.13 0.36
N VAL A 69 3.29 -17.03 0.39
CA VAL A 69 2.11 -16.98 -0.48
C VAL A 69 1.10 -16.03 0.15
N ALA A 70 1.20 -14.76 -0.21
CA ALA A 70 0.18 -13.78 0.11
C ALA A 70 -1.05 -14.03 -0.80
N PRO A 71 -2.28 -14.11 -0.28
CA PRO A 71 -3.47 -14.32 -1.10
C PRO A 71 -3.60 -13.25 -2.20
N ASN A 72 -4.24 -13.58 -3.32
CA ASN A 72 -4.52 -12.60 -4.37
C ASN A 72 -5.32 -11.42 -3.79
N GLY A 73 -4.80 -10.20 -3.94
CA GLY A 73 -5.34 -9.00 -3.29
C GLY A 73 -4.77 -8.68 -1.90
N SER A 74 -3.84 -9.49 -1.37
CA SER A 74 -3.09 -9.16 -0.16
C SER A 74 -2.27 -7.89 -0.36
N LEU A 75 -2.28 -7.03 0.65
CA LEU A 75 -1.40 -5.85 0.74
C LEU A 75 0.10 -6.23 0.67
N TRP A 76 0.43 -7.51 0.87
CA TRP A 76 1.78 -8.06 0.90
C TRP A 76 2.10 -8.97 -0.29
N ASN A 77 1.33 -8.88 -1.39
CA ASN A 77 1.68 -9.68 -2.58
C ASN A 77 3.00 -9.16 -3.19
N ILE A 78 4.01 -10.04 -3.20
CA ILE A 78 5.41 -9.84 -3.60
C ILE A 78 5.55 -9.58 -5.11
N ASN A 79 4.54 -9.91 -5.91
CA ASN A 79 4.58 -9.71 -7.37
C ASN A 79 4.63 -8.23 -7.80
N ASP A 80 4.45 -7.30 -6.86
CA ASP A 80 4.55 -5.86 -7.14
C ASP A 80 5.99 -5.41 -7.42
N SER A 81 6.98 -6.01 -6.75
CA SER A 81 8.38 -5.64 -6.93
C SER A 81 9.02 -6.32 -8.14
N THR A 82 8.49 -7.45 -8.60
CA THR A 82 9.10 -8.20 -9.72
C THR A 82 9.02 -7.43 -11.04
N CYS A 83 7.91 -6.73 -11.31
CA CYS A 83 7.82 -5.95 -12.55
C CYS A 83 8.80 -4.77 -12.58
N VAL A 84 9.05 -4.16 -11.41
CA VAL A 84 10.03 -3.09 -11.26
C VAL A 84 11.46 -3.64 -11.30
N SER A 85 11.70 -4.85 -10.77
CA SER A 85 13.04 -5.45 -10.78
C SER A 85 13.59 -5.68 -12.17
N ASP A 86 12.72 -6.01 -13.12
CA ASP A 86 13.11 -6.29 -14.50
C ASP A 86 13.53 -5.03 -15.28
N LEU A 87 13.30 -3.83 -14.72
CA LEU A 87 13.71 -2.57 -15.33
C LEU A 87 15.18 -2.23 -15.06
N GLY A 88 15.79 -2.81 -14.01
CA GLY A 88 17.12 -2.41 -13.55
C GLY A 88 17.20 -0.97 -13.02
N LEU A 89 16.07 -0.30 -12.87
CA LEU A 89 15.94 1.06 -12.34
C LEU A 89 15.72 1.03 -10.82
N ARG A 90 16.26 2.02 -10.11
CA ARG A 90 16.16 2.10 -8.63
C ARG A 90 15.24 3.19 -8.11
N ASP A 91 15.15 4.30 -8.84
CA ASP A 91 14.44 5.50 -8.42
C ASP A 91 13.19 5.66 -9.31
N GLY A 92 12.00 5.75 -8.70
CA GLY A 92 10.73 5.88 -9.41
C GLY A 92 9.65 6.63 -8.62
N LEU A 93 8.47 6.77 -9.23
CA LEU A 93 7.33 7.47 -8.65
C LEU A 93 6.09 6.57 -8.63
N ALA A 94 5.20 6.76 -7.67
CA ALA A 94 3.91 6.06 -7.64
C ALA A 94 2.89 6.79 -6.75
N GLY A 95 1.63 6.39 -6.77
CA GLY A 95 0.67 6.80 -5.73
C GLY A 95 1.14 6.36 -4.34
N PHE A 96 0.76 7.11 -3.29
CA PHE A 96 1.34 6.97 -1.95
C PHE A 96 1.40 5.54 -1.38
N TRP A 97 0.29 4.80 -1.45
CA TRP A 97 0.24 3.45 -0.90
C TRP A 97 1.03 2.45 -1.74
N GLN A 98 1.04 2.64 -3.05
CA GLN A 98 1.81 1.80 -3.95
C GLN A 98 3.31 2.02 -3.77
N ALA A 99 3.73 3.28 -3.64
CA ALA A 99 5.11 3.65 -3.31
C ALA A 99 5.60 2.93 -2.05
N ARG A 100 4.87 3.09 -0.94
CA ARG A 100 5.26 2.47 0.35
C ARG A 100 5.26 0.95 0.30
N ARG A 101 4.29 0.36 -0.40
CA ARG A 101 4.23 -1.08 -0.58
C ARG A 101 5.44 -1.59 -1.36
N ILE A 102 5.78 -0.99 -2.50
CA ILE A 102 6.93 -1.44 -3.32
C ILE A 102 8.23 -1.33 -2.52
N GLU A 103 8.47 -0.19 -1.85
CA GLU A 103 9.68 0.01 -1.05
C GLU A 103 9.81 -1.08 0.02
N VAL A 104 8.79 -1.26 0.86
CA VAL A 104 8.80 -2.25 1.95
C VAL A 104 8.95 -3.68 1.42
N MET A 105 8.18 -4.05 0.40
CA MET A 105 8.20 -5.41 -0.16
C MET A 105 9.51 -5.75 -0.88
N SER A 106 10.22 -4.72 -1.35
CA SER A 106 11.52 -4.87 -1.98
C SER A 106 12.70 -4.91 -1.01
N ASP A 107 12.44 -4.89 0.30
CA ASP A 107 13.47 -4.68 1.33
C ASP A 107 14.27 -3.39 1.07
N TRP A 108 13.54 -2.31 0.74
CA TRP A 108 14.08 -0.97 0.48
C TRP A 108 15.12 -0.90 -0.64
N LYS A 109 15.13 -1.86 -1.57
CA LYS A 109 16.00 -1.86 -2.75
C LYS A 109 15.66 -0.77 -3.78
N TYR A 110 14.44 -0.26 -3.73
CA TYR A 110 13.97 0.85 -4.57
C TYR A 110 13.67 2.09 -3.73
N GLN A 111 13.87 3.27 -4.33
CA GLN A 111 13.32 4.53 -3.85
C GLN A 111 12.12 4.86 -4.72
N ILE A 112 10.91 4.68 -4.20
CA ILE A 112 9.67 5.01 -4.89
C ILE A 112 9.00 6.13 -4.12
N ASP A 113 9.05 7.34 -4.67
CA ASP A 113 8.51 8.50 -3.97
C ASP A 113 7.07 8.80 -4.39
N PRO A 114 6.23 9.23 -3.43
CA PRO A 114 4.80 9.31 -3.65
C PRO A 114 4.40 10.57 -4.41
N ILE A 115 3.61 10.45 -5.46
CA ILE A 115 3.00 11.60 -6.15
C ILE A 115 1.49 11.61 -5.94
N THR A 116 0.90 12.79 -6.08
CA THR A 116 -0.56 12.95 -6.17
C THR A 116 -1.07 12.38 -7.50
N PRO A 117 -2.39 12.12 -7.63
CA PRO A 117 -2.96 11.63 -8.90
C PRO A 117 -2.66 12.51 -10.10
N ASP A 118 -2.44 13.81 -9.89
CA ASP A 118 -2.07 14.82 -10.90
C ASP A 118 -0.54 15.00 -11.08
N GLY A 119 0.29 14.13 -10.50
CA GLY A 119 1.74 14.13 -10.74
C GLY A 119 2.57 15.11 -9.91
N LYS A 120 1.98 15.77 -8.91
CA LYS A 120 2.72 16.68 -8.01
C LYS A 120 3.41 15.92 -6.89
N ALA A 121 4.49 16.48 -6.36
CA ALA A 121 5.15 15.94 -5.19
C ALA A 121 4.18 15.85 -4.00
N LEU A 122 4.04 14.67 -3.41
CA LEU A 122 3.31 14.51 -2.16
C LEU A 122 4.28 14.71 -0.98
N PHE A 123 4.24 15.89 -0.37
CA PHE A 123 5.03 16.20 0.82
C PHE A 123 4.33 15.77 2.10
N TRP A 124 5.05 15.02 2.92
CA TRP A 124 4.72 14.84 4.33
C TRP A 124 5.72 15.70 5.11
N GLY A 125 5.23 16.60 5.96
CA GLY A 125 6.03 17.68 6.55
C GLY A 125 7.25 17.26 7.39
N ASN A 126 7.44 15.96 7.62
CA ASN A 126 8.60 15.39 8.29
C ASN A 126 9.74 14.96 7.35
N ASP A 127 9.60 15.10 6.04
CA ASP A 127 10.60 14.65 5.06
C ASP A 127 10.71 15.65 3.88
N LEU A 128 11.43 16.75 4.13
CA LEU A 128 11.62 17.83 3.17
C LEU A 128 12.67 17.50 2.09
N ALA A 129 13.52 16.51 2.33
CA ALA A 129 14.64 16.14 1.46
C ALA A 129 14.28 15.03 0.46
N ARG A 130 13.14 14.33 0.63
CA ARG A 130 12.72 13.16 -0.15
C ARG A 130 12.96 13.24 -1.66
N TYR A 131 12.56 14.34 -2.30
CA TYR A 131 12.70 14.53 -3.76
C TYR A 131 14.02 15.19 -4.19
N ARG A 132 14.85 15.60 -3.23
CA ARG A 132 16.10 16.32 -3.45
C ARG A 132 17.32 15.43 -3.29
N GLU A 133 17.21 14.36 -2.52
CA GLU A 133 18.32 13.48 -2.16
C GLU A 133 17.96 12.02 -2.43
N SER A 134 18.84 11.29 -3.13
CA SER A 134 18.69 9.85 -3.28
C SER A 134 19.05 9.14 -1.99
N ARG A 135 18.23 8.16 -1.57
CA ARG A 135 18.49 7.31 -0.41
C ARG A 135 19.70 6.38 -0.62
N PHE A 136 20.14 6.20 -1.87
CA PHE A 136 21.30 5.39 -2.21
C PHE A 136 22.59 6.22 -2.33
N ASP A 137 22.45 7.52 -2.58
CA ASP A 137 23.56 8.48 -2.69
C ASP A 137 23.04 9.88 -2.39
N LEU A 138 23.30 10.34 -1.15
CA LEU A 138 22.81 11.63 -0.65
C LEU A 138 23.42 12.84 -1.37
N SER A 139 24.47 12.65 -2.19
CA SER A 139 25.10 13.74 -2.94
C SER A 139 24.38 14.10 -4.23
N ARG A 140 23.43 13.27 -4.68
CA ARG A 140 22.68 13.46 -5.92
C ARG A 140 21.17 13.45 -5.69
N ARG A 141 20.45 13.98 -6.68
CA ARG A 141 18.99 13.81 -6.77
C ARG A 141 18.65 12.37 -7.15
N PRO A 142 17.47 11.87 -6.75
CA PRO A 142 16.93 10.62 -7.27
C PRO A 142 16.75 10.72 -8.80
N ALA A 143 17.15 9.67 -9.51
CA ALA A 143 17.05 9.60 -10.97
C ALA A 143 15.72 8.93 -11.35
N TYR A 144 14.61 9.63 -11.11
CA TYR A 144 13.28 9.07 -11.33
C TYR A 144 13.07 8.77 -12.81
N ARG A 145 13.04 7.49 -13.18
CA ARG A 145 12.93 7.05 -14.58
C ARG A 145 11.75 6.14 -14.86
N PHE A 146 10.89 5.93 -13.88
CA PHE A 146 9.63 5.24 -14.08
C PHE A 146 8.54 5.72 -13.13
N VAL A 147 7.30 5.53 -13.57
CA VAL A 147 6.08 5.84 -12.82
C VAL A 147 5.19 4.59 -12.78
N VAL A 148 4.80 4.17 -11.58
CA VAL A 148 3.83 3.09 -11.39
C VAL A 148 2.43 3.71 -11.38
N MET A 149 1.63 3.41 -12.40
CA MET A 149 0.38 4.10 -12.71
C MET A 149 -0.84 3.59 -11.92
N THR A 150 -0.62 2.89 -10.80
CA THR A 150 -1.72 2.45 -9.94
C THR A 150 -2.35 3.68 -9.26
N ASP A 151 -3.64 3.90 -9.51
CA ASP A 151 -4.43 5.01 -8.94
C ASP A 151 -3.94 6.42 -9.32
N LEU A 152 -3.20 6.57 -10.43
CA LEU A 152 -2.81 7.86 -11.00
C LEU A 152 -3.70 8.21 -12.21
N ASP A 153 -3.86 9.49 -12.51
CA ASP A 153 -4.56 9.93 -13.72
C ASP A 153 -3.59 9.94 -14.92
N PRO A 154 -3.78 9.08 -15.93
CA PRO A 154 -2.85 9.00 -17.06
C PRO A 154 -2.63 10.33 -17.78
N GLN A 155 -3.69 11.11 -17.96
CA GLN A 155 -3.60 12.38 -18.69
C GLN A 155 -2.78 13.40 -17.89
N SER A 156 -3.06 13.57 -16.61
CA SER A 156 -2.30 14.49 -15.76
C SER A 156 -0.82 14.10 -15.67
N ILE A 157 -0.50 12.80 -15.65
CA ILE A 157 0.90 12.33 -15.66
C ILE A 157 1.60 12.68 -16.98
N ILE A 158 0.91 12.53 -18.13
CA ILE A 158 1.44 12.94 -19.43
C ILE A 158 1.62 14.46 -19.49
N ASP A 159 0.65 15.23 -18.99
CA ASP A 159 0.72 16.70 -18.99
C ASP A 159 1.89 17.20 -18.11
N GLN A 160 2.19 16.49 -17.01
CA GLN A 160 3.22 16.87 -16.06
C GLN A 160 4.63 16.39 -16.47
N PHE A 161 4.76 15.17 -17.01
CA PHE A 161 6.07 14.53 -17.27
C PHE A 161 6.35 14.21 -18.74
N GLY A 162 5.38 14.40 -19.63
CA GLY A 162 5.46 14.02 -21.04
C GLY A 162 5.03 12.56 -21.29
N GLU A 163 5.03 12.17 -22.57
CA GLU A 163 4.76 10.76 -22.94
C GLU A 163 5.95 9.87 -22.53
N PRO A 164 5.68 8.69 -21.94
CA PRO A 164 6.74 7.74 -21.61
C PRO A 164 7.28 7.04 -22.88
N ASN A 165 8.54 6.66 -22.82
CA ASN A 165 9.22 5.90 -23.88
C ASN A 165 8.69 4.46 -23.99
N GLU A 166 8.36 3.84 -22.84
CA GLU A 166 7.78 2.50 -22.78
C GLU A 166 6.63 2.45 -21.77
N LYS A 167 5.53 1.80 -22.14
CA LYS A 167 4.42 1.46 -21.23
C LYS A 167 4.41 -0.07 -21.04
N ARG A 168 4.95 -0.55 -19.92
CA ARG A 168 5.01 -1.98 -19.59
C ARG A 168 3.78 -2.40 -18.78
N SER A 169 3.14 -3.49 -19.18
CA SER A 169 2.01 -4.07 -18.44
C SER A 169 2.50 -5.05 -17.38
N CYS A 170 2.02 -4.89 -16.14
CA CYS A 170 2.39 -5.68 -14.96
C CYS A 170 1.12 -6.29 -14.33
N GLY A 171 0.42 -7.13 -15.08
CA GLY A 171 -0.87 -7.69 -14.67
C GLY A 171 -1.98 -6.63 -14.72
N LEU A 172 -2.51 -6.22 -13.56
CA LEU A 172 -3.59 -5.21 -13.46
C LEU A 172 -3.08 -3.77 -13.46
N ARG A 173 -1.80 -3.55 -13.70
CA ARG A 173 -1.15 -2.23 -13.61
C ARG A 173 -0.29 -1.95 -14.81
N SER A 174 0.03 -0.69 -15.01
CA SER A 174 1.05 -0.26 -15.96
C SER A 174 2.19 0.47 -15.25
N VAL A 175 3.40 0.24 -15.74
CA VAL A 175 4.60 0.98 -15.37
C VAL A 175 5.06 1.73 -16.61
N TRP A 176 5.20 3.04 -16.47
CA TRP A 176 5.64 3.93 -17.52
C TRP A 176 7.11 4.25 -17.32
N VAL A 177 7.92 4.07 -18.34
CA VAL A 177 9.39 4.20 -18.28
C VAL A 177 9.82 5.35 -19.17
N TYR A 178 10.79 6.11 -18.69
CA TYR A 178 11.31 7.31 -19.33
C TYR A 178 12.82 7.18 -19.54
N ASP A 179 13.28 7.62 -20.71
CA ASP A 179 14.71 7.65 -21.03
C ASP A 179 15.45 8.77 -20.30
N GLN A 180 14.72 9.82 -19.92
CA GLN A 180 15.21 10.98 -19.20
C GLN A 180 14.72 10.99 -17.75
N ASP A 181 15.47 11.66 -16.88
CA ASP A 181 15.09 11.84 -15.49
C ASP A 181 13.88 12.75 -15.36
N ILE A 182 12.86 12.26 -14.66
CA ILE A 182 11.64 13.00 -14.34
C ILE A 182 11.94 13.99 -13.22
N VAL A 183 11.61 15.26 -13.44
CA VAL A 183 11.71 16.29 -12.41
C VAL A 183 10.33 16.51 -11.79
N VAL A 184 10.18 16.09 -10.54
CA VAL A 184 8.98 16.35 -9.75
C VAL A 184 9.00 17.79 -9.25
N ARG A 185 7.90 18.52 -9.49
CA ARG A 185 7.72 19.91 -9.06
C ARG A 185 6.80 19.99 -7.84
#